data_AF-A0A7S2J8N9-F1
#
_entry.id   AF-A0A7S2J8N9-F1
#
_cell.length_a   1.000
_cell.length_b   1.000
_cell.length_c   1.000
_cell.angle_alpha   90.00
_cell.angle_beta   90.00
_cell.angle_gamma   90.00
#
_symmetry.space_group_name_H-M   'P 1'
#
loop_
_entity.id
_entity.type
_entity.pdbx_description
1 polymer ?
#
loop_
_entity_poly.entity_id
_entity_poly.type
_entity_poly.pdbx_seq_one_letter_code
_entity_poly.pdbx_strand_id
1 'polypeptide(L)'
;GEFTEASTCQPVVCGVPEAVDNANIESAGSISYPSSATYKCAPGYTVAGKKNGKTKFERACQASGNFATAQKCLPVSCGSPPKVKHSTMSPKLSELVYPQKVKYTCKMGYSVGGTFDSPLDFTVSCNAD
;
A
#
# COMPACT_ATOMS: atom_id res chain seq x y z
N GLY A 1 -60.59 -13.93 -7.95
CA GLY A 1 -59.62 -13.67 -6.88
C GLY A 1 -58.72 -12.57 -7.36
N GLU A 2 -58.61 -11.49 -6.59
CA GLU A 2 -57.74 -10.35 -6.91
C GLU A 2 -56.50 -10.41 -6.02
N PHE A 3 -55.34 -10.09 -6.60
CA PHE A 3 -54.11 -9.97 -5.85
C PHE A 3 -54.12 -8.63 -5.09
N THR A 4 -53.73 -8.63 -3.82
CA THR A 4 -53.47 -7.39 -3.08
C THR A 4 -52.20 -6.72 -3.63
N GLU A 5 -52.07 -5.39 -3.46
CA GLU A 5 -50.92 -4.62 -3.93
C GLU A 5 -49.59 -5.31 -3.59
N ALA A 6 -48.78 -5.54 -4.62
CA ALA A 6 -47.47 -6.14 -4.49
C ALA A 6 -46.44 -5.08 -4.06
N SER A 7 -45.78 -5.31 -2.92
CA SER A 7 -44.63 -4.49 -2.49
C SER A 7 -43.40 -4.83 -3.33
N THR A 8 -42.54 -3.84 -3.54
CA THR A 8 -41.29 -4.01 -4.30
C THR A 8 -40.15 -4.48 -3.40
N CYS A 9 -39.33 -5.42 -3.89
CA CYS A 9 -38.12 -5.86 -3.21
C CYS A 9 -36.98 -4.86 -3.48
N GLN A 10 -36.46 -4.24 -2.42
CA GLN A 10 -35.34 -3.29 -2.51
C GLN A 10 -34.01 -3.94 -2.13
N PRO A 11 -32.87 -3.45 -2.66
CA PRO A 11 -31.55 -3.98 -2.32
C PRO A 11 -31.16 -3.65 -0.88
N VAL A 12 -30.43 -4.56 -0.24
CA VAL A 12 -29.88 -4.34 1.10
C VAL A 12 -28.79 -3.27 1.05
N VAL A 13 -28.81 -2.33 2.00
CA VAL A 13 -27.85 -1.21 2.06
C VAL A 13 -26.79 -1.52 3.12
N CYS A 14 -25.51 -1.54 2.71
CA CYS A 14 -24.38 -1.67 3.63
C CYS A 14 -23.97 -0.34 4.27
N GLY A 15 -24.40 0.78 3.70
CA GLY A 15 -24.09 2.12 4.19
C GLY A 15 -22.79 2.68 3.64
N VAL A 16 -22.22 3.65 4.34
CA VAL A 16 -21.00 4.33 3.91
C VAL A 16 -19.78 3.45 4.24
N PRO A 17 -18.86 3.24 3.29
CA PRO A 17 -17.64 2.47 3.54
C PRO A 17 -16.78 3.06 4.65
N GLU A 18 -16.29 2.18 5.53
CA GLU A 18 -15.40 2.55 6.64
C GLU A 18 -13.97 2.79 6.17
N ALA A 19 -13.22 3.62 6.90
CA ALA A 19 -11.80 3.87 6.61
C ALA A 19 -10.96 2.58 6.74
N VAL A 20 -9.96 2.44 5.86
CA VAL A 20 -8.97 1.35 5.90
C VAL A 20 -7.59 1.97 6.01
N ASP A 21 -6.74 1.40 6.88
CA ASP A 21 -5.38 1.90 7.10
C ASP A 21 -4.58 1.94 5.79
N ASN A 22 -3.86 3.05 5.59
CA ASN A 22 -3.05 3.32 4.41
C ASN A 22 -3.84 3.22 3.09
N ALA A 23 -5.15 3.50 3.12
CA ALA A 23 -6.00 3.56 1.94
C ALA A 23 -6.95 4.76 1.99
N ASN A 24 -7.27 5.27 0.80
CA ASN A 24 -8.28 6.29 0.57
C ASN A 24 -9.52 5.63 -0.03
N ILE A 25 -10.69 6.07 0.42
CA ILE A 25 -11.97 5.63 -0.14
C ILE A 25 -12.21 6.43 -1.43
N GLU A 26 -12.39 5.75 -2.57
CA GLU A 26 -12.77 6.38 -3.85
C GLU A 26 -14.29 6.38 -4.07
N SER A 27 -15.04 5.51 -3.38
CA SER A 27 -16.50 5.51 -3.43
C SER A 27 -17.13 6.62 -2.60
N ALA A 28 -18.15 7.28 -3.14
CA ALA A 28 -18.92 8.30 -2.43
C ALA A 28 -20.28 7.76 -2.00
N GLY A 29 -20.69 8.08 -0.76
CA GLY A 29 -22.02 7.77 -0.23
C GLY A 29 -22.22 6.31 0.17
N SER A 30 -23.49 5.93 0.31
CA SER A 30 -23.89 4.60 0.74
C SER A 30 -23.86 3.59 -0.40
N ILE A 31 -23.39 2.37 -0.12
CA ILE A 31 -23.35 1.26 -1.07
C ILE A 31 -24.44 0.24 -0.74
N SER A 32 -25.09 -0.28 -1.77
CA SER A 32 -26.11 -1.34 -1.67
C SER A 32 -25.71 -2.59 -2.44
N TYR A 33 -26.24 -3.74 -2.07
CA TYR A 33 -26.01 -5.00 -2.78
C TYR A 33 -26.57 -4.92 -4.21
N PRO A 34 -25.87 -5.39 -5.26
CA PRO A 34 -24.60 -6.14 -5.26
C PRO A 34 -23.35 -5.27 -5.52
N SER A 35 -23.42 -3.96 -5.29
CA SER A 35 -22.30 -3.03 -5.54
C SER A 35 -21.17 -3.17 -4.52
N SER A 36 -20.01 -2.61 -4.87
CA SER A 36 -18.81 -2.63 -4.05
C SER A 36 -18.29 -1.22 -3.76
N ALA A 37 -17.66 -1.05 -2.60
CA ALA A 37 -16.88 0.14 -2.27
C ALA A 37 -15.45 -0.01 -2.80
N THR A 38 -14.96 1.01 -3.52
CA THR A 38 -13.62 1.06 -4.09
C THR A 38 -12.67 1.84 -3.19
N TYR A 39 -11.51 1.25 -2.96
CA TYR A 39 -10.43 1.81 -2.15
C TYR A 39 -9.16 1.89 -2.98
N LYS A 40 -8.35 2.91 -2.71
CA LYS A 40 -7.04 3.14 -3.31
C LYS A 40 -5.99 3.26 -2.21
N CYS A 41 -5.01 2.36 -2.19
CA CYS A 41 -3.87 2.44 -1.28
C CYS A 41 -3.16 3.80 -1.42
N ALA A 42 -2.65 4.29 -0.31
CA ALA A 42 -1.83 5.50 -0.24
C ALA A 42 -0.53 5.33 -1.07
N PRO A 43 0.11 6.43 -1.51
CA PRO A 43 1.38 6.37 -2.21
C PRO A 43 2.43 5.57 -1.43
N GLY A 44 3.11 4.64 -2.10
CA GLY A 44 4.09 3.73 -1.47
C GLY A 44 3.49 2.50 -0.79
N TYR A 45 2.18 2.30 -0.91
CA TYR A 45 1.48 1.10 -0.41
C TYR A 45 0.76 0.38 -1.54
N THR A 46 0.72 -0.95 -1.45
CA THR A 46 -0.03 -1.81 -2.37
C THR A 46 -0.78 -2.89 -1.61
N VAL A 47 -1.80 -3.45 -2.25
CA VAL A 47 -2.49 -4.65 -1.79
C VAL A 47 -1.45 -5.76 -1.66
N ALA A 48 -1.22 -6.20 -0.43
CA ALA A 48 -0.19 -7.16 -0.03
C ALA A 48 1.29 -6.70 -0.16
N GLY A 49 1.57 -5.41 -0.38
CA GLY A 49 2.93 -4.84 -0.18
C GLY A 49 3.98 -5.18 -1.24
N LYS A 50 3.55 -5.54 -2.46
CA LYS A 50 4.44 -5.83 -3.59
C LYS A 50 4.74 -4.58 -4.41
N LYS A 51 5.96 -4.44 -4.94
CA LYS A 51 6.39 -3.31 -5.80
C LYS A 51 5.46 -3.03 -6.98
N ASN A 52 4.99 -4.08 -7.65
CA ASN A 52 4.02 -3.98 -8.74
C ASN A 52 2.64 -4.55 -8.33
N GLY A 53 2.33 -4.44 -7.03
CA GLY A 53 1.06 -4.91 -6.48
C GLY A 53 -0.10 -4.04 -6.93
N LYS A 54 -1.32 -4.56 -6.79
CA LYS A 54 -2.52 -3.76 -7.03
C LYS A 54 -2.55 -2.59 -6.04
N THR A 55 -2.80 -1.38 -6.49
CA THR A 55 -2.98 -0.21 -5.61
C THR A 55 -4.44 0.06 -5.30
N LYS A 56 -5.36 -0.71 -5.89
CA LYS A 56 -6.81 -0.60 -5.68
C LYS A 56 -7.39 -1.94 -5.27
N PHE A 57 -8.40 -1.89 -4.42
CA PHE A 57 -9.20 -3.04 -4.04
C PHE A 57 -10.64 -2.64 -3.81
N GLU A 58 -11.54 -3.62 -3.88
CA GLU A 58 -12.97 -3.44 -3.69
C GLU A 58 -13.44 -4.22 -2.46
N ARG A 59 -14.41 -3.65 -1.73
CA ARG A 59 -15.15 -4.34 -0.67
C ARG A 59 -16.60 -4.50 -1.13
N ALA A 60 -17.00 -5.74 -1.40
CA ALA A 60 -18.36 -6.04 -1.81
C ALA A 60 -19.35 -5.78 -0.67
N CYS A 61 -20.47 -5.12 -0.96
CA CYS A 61 -21.62 -5.14 -0.07
C CYS A 61 -22.26 -6.53 -0.14
N GLN A 62 -22.42 -7.20 1.00
CA GLN A 62 -22.98 -8.56 1.07
C GLN A 62 -24.48 -8.52 1.33
N ALA A 63 -25.18 -9.62 1.01
CA ALA A 63 -26.62 -9.77 1.27
C ALA A 63 -26.98 -9.67 2.78
N SER A 64 -26.00 -9.81 3.67
CA SER A 64 -26.15 -9.58 5.12
C SER A 64 -26.24 -8.10 5.51
N GLY A 65 -26.05 -7.17 4.56
CA GLY A 65 -25.96 -5.74 4.84
C GLY A 65 -24.62 -5.30 5.42
N ASN A 66 -23.60 -6.15 5.35
CA ASN A 66 -22.24 -5.83 5.78
C ASN A 66 -21.27 -5.81 4.60
N PHE A 67 -20.23 -4.99 4.69
CA PHE A 67 -19.13 -5.05 3.73
C PHE A 67 -18.25 -6.28 3.97
N ALA A 68 -17.83 -6.92 2.88
CA ALA A 68 -16.83 -7.98 2.94
C ALA A 68 -15.52 -7.51 3.59
N THR A 69 -14.72 -8.46 4.06
CA THR A 69 -13.43 -8.18 4.73
C THR A 69 -12.52 -7.31 3.86
N ALA A 70 -12.01 -6.21 4.45
CA ALA A 70 -11.10 -5.31 3.76
C ALA A 70 -9.76 -5.99 3.43
N GLN A 71 -9.20 -5.67 2.26
CA GLN A 71 -7.81 -5.98 1.96
C GLN A 71 -6.89 -5.00 2.70
N LYS A 72 -5.66 -5.44 3.00
CA LYS A 72 -4.66 -4.60 3.66
C LYS A 72 -3.74 -3.94 2.62
N CYS A 73 -3.58 -2.63 2.74
CA CYS A 73 -2.53 -1.88 2.06
C CYS A 73 -1.25 -1.94 2.91
N LEU A 74 -0.24 -2.65 2.40
CA LEU A 74 1.05 -2.80 3.05
C LEU A 74 2.11 -1.96 2.32
N PRO A 75 3.17 -1.50 3.01
CA PRO A 75 4.23 -0.75 2.36
C PRO A 75 4.90 -1.60 1.30
N VAL A 76 5.25 -0.96 0.18
CA VAL A 76 5.97 -1.62 -0.92
C VAL A 76 7.31 -2.13 -0.43
N SER A 77 7.57 -3.42 -0.64
CA SER A 77 8.91 -3.98 -0.50
C SER A 77 9.76 -3.70 -1.74
N CYS A 78 10.91 -3.05 -1.52
CA CYS A 78 11.98 -2.89 -2.50
C CYS A 78 12.94 -4.10 -2.54
N GLY A 79 12.78 -5.06 -1.62
CA GLY A 79 13.67 -6.19 -1.46
C GLY A 79 14.97 -5.84 -0.73
N SER A 80 15.99 -6.68 -0.91
CA SER A 80 17.26 -6.51 -0.20
C SER A 80 18.04 -5.30 -0.69
N PRO A 81 18.63 -4.52 0.24
CA PRO A 81 19.46 -3.39 -0.14
C PRO A 81 20.72 -3.85 -0.92
N PRO A 82 21.22 -3.02 -1.85
CA PRO A 82 22.33 -3.39 -2.73
C PRO A 82 23.64 -3.58 -1.95
N LYS A 83 24.38 -4.66 -2.21
CA LYS A 83 25.68 -4.88 -1.55
C LYS A 83 26.74 -3.95 -2.14
N VAL A 84 27.13 -2.92 -1.40
CA VAL A 84 28.17 -1.96 -1.80
C VAL A 84 29.52 -2.40 -1.23
N LYS A 85 30.47 -2.74 -2.11
CA LYS A 85 31.84 -3.13 -1.71
C LYS A 85 32.55 -1.96 -1.00
N HIS A 86 33.47 -2.28 -0.09
CA HIS A 86 34.25 -1.29 0.67
C HIS A 86 33.43 -0.25 1.43
N SER A 87 32.22 -0.62 1.84
CA SER A 87 31.34 0.24 2.63
C SER A 87 30.75 -0.49 3.84
N THR A 88 30.17 0.28 4.75
CA THR A 88 29.34 -0.20 5.86
C THR A 88 27.94 0.37 5.72
N MET A 89 26.93 -0.48 5.89
CA MET A 89 25.51 -0.08 5.83
C MET A 89 24.92 0.09 7.23
N SER A 90 24.21 1.18 7.44
CA SER A 90 23.54 1.52 8.70
C SER A 90 22.16 2.15 8.44
N PRO A 91 21.06 1.63 9.01
CA PRO A 91 20.97 0.37 9.76
C PRO A 91 21.18 -0.86 8.86
N LYS A 92 21.60 -1.98 9.46
CA LYS A 92 21.71 -3.27 8.75
C LYS A 92 20.32 -3.87 8.56
N LEU A 93 19.70 -3.60 7.42
CA LEU A 93 18.43 -4.18 7.01
C LEU A 93 18.63 -5.30 5.99
N SER A 94 17.89 -6.40 6.13
CA SER A 94 17.84 -7.50 5.15
C SER A 94 16.91 -7.18 3.98
N GLU A 95 15.94 -6.30 4.21
CA GLU A 95 14.90 -5.89 3.26
C GLU A 95 14.53 -4.43 3.56
N LEU A 96 14.33 -3.64 2.51
CA LEU A 96 13.80 -2.28 2.62
C LEU A 96 12.35 -2.27 2.18
N VAL A 97 11.50 -1.64 3.00
CA VAL A 97 10.12 -1.30 2.66
C VAL A 97 9.94 0.20 2.63
N TYR A 98 9.01 0.73 1.84
CA TYR A 98 8.71 2.16 1.84
C TYR A 98 8.24 2.62 3.24
N PRO A 99 8.64 3.80 3.76
CA PRO A 99 9.58 4.80 3.22
C PRO A 99 11.00 4.69 3.83
N GLN A 100 11.48 3.47 4.10
CA GLN A 100 12.78 3.25 4.75
C GLN A 100 13.96 3.67 3.87
N LYS A 101 15.05 4.02 4.54
CA LYS A 101 16.33 4.41 3.93
C LYS A 101 17.50 3.83 4.71
N VAL A 102 18.59 3.54 4.01
CA VAL A 102 19.85 3.06 4.58
C VAL A 102 21.00 3.95 4.13
N LYS A 103 21.92 4.23 5.06
CA LYS A 103 23.13 5.01 4.80
C LYS A 103 24.29 4.05 4.56
N TYR A 104 25.00 4.25 3.46
CA TYR A 104 26.27 3.60 3.15
C TYR A 104 27.41 4.56 3.45
N THR A 105 28.34 4.12 4.28
CA THR A 105 29.56 4.87 4.58
C THR A 105 30.75 4.12 3.99
N CYS A 106 31.53 4.79 3.16
CA CYS A 106 32.77 4.27 2.60
C CYS A 106 33.77 3.98 3.72
N LYS A 107 34.47 2.86 3.60
CA LYS A 107 35.59 2.53 4.50
C LYS A 107 36.74 3.50 4.25
N MET A 108 37.63 3.63 5.25
CA MET A 108 38.84 4.45 5.15
C MET A 108 39.60 4.15 3.85
N GLY A 109 39.98 5.20 3.12
CA GLY A 109 40.66 5.11 1.81
C GLY A 109 39.72 5.01 0.60
N TYR A 110 38.39 5.03 0.80
CA TYR A 110 37.39 5.03 -0.26
C TYR A 110 36.47 6.25 -0.14
N SER A 111 35.98 6.74 -1.28
CA SER A 111 35.03 7.85 -1.38
C SER A 111 34.03 7.63 -2.51
N VAL A 112 32.92 8.37 -2.49
CA VAL A 112 31.87 8.35 -3.51
C VAL A 112 32.37 9.06 -4.76
N GLY A 113 32.88 8.29 -5.74
CA GLY A 113 33.46 8.83 -6.98
C GLY A 113 35.00 8.76 -7.03
N GLY A 114 35.66 8.31 -5.96
CA GLY A 114 37.08 7.95 -5.98
C GLY A 114 38.07 9.12 -5.92
N THR A 115 37.63 10.33 -5.58
CA THR A 115 38.51 11.50 -5.35
C THR A 115 38.58 11.85 -3.86
N PHE A 116 39.58 12.64 -3.43
CA PHE A 116 39.73 12.97 -2.00
C PHE A 116 38.64 13.95 -1.50
N ASP A 117 38.13 14.81 -2.39
CA ASP A 117 37.06 15.78 -2.11
C ASP A 117 35.65 15.16 -2.19
N SER A 118 35.54 13.92 -2.63
CA SER A 118 34.26 13.24 -2.79
C SER A 118 33.61 12.89 -1.43
N PRO A 119 32.26 12.83 -1.36
CA PRO A 119 31.55 12.41 -0.17
C PRO A 119 32.01 11.04 0.33
N LEU A 120 32.04 10.82 1.64
CA LEU A 120 32.36 9.53 2.25
C LEU A 120 31.12 8.66 2.49
N ASP A 121 29.93 9.17 2.21
CA ASP A 121 28.68 8.45 2.40
C ASP A 121 27.60 8.83 1.39
N PHE A 122 26.65 7.92 1.23
CA PHE A 122 25.45 8.14 0.41
C PHE A 122 24.26 7.36 1.00
N THR A 123 23.05 7.77 0.64
CA THR A 123 21.82 7.14 1.14
C THR A 123 21.07 6.44 0.01
N VAL A 124 20.59 5.24 0.28
CA VAL A 124 19.68 4.49 -0.59
C VAL A 124 18.32 4.44 0.08
N SER A 125 17.28 4.91 -0.63
CA SER A 125 15.90 4.97 -0.15
C SER A 125 15.02 4.02 -0.96
N CYS A 126 14.06 3.37 -0.29
CA CYS A 126 12.99 2.65 -0.97
C CYS A 126 11.87 3.62 -1.34
N ASN A 127 11.68 3.85 -2.63
CA ASN A 127 10.66 4.74 -3.17
C ASN A 127 9.42 3.95 -3.62
N ALA A 128 8.34 4.68 -3.90
CA ALA A 128 7.05 4.14 -4.29
C ALA A 128 6.94 3.74 -5.78
N ASP A 129 7.99 3.98 -6.58
CA ASP A 129 8.03 3.86 -8.05
C ASP A 129 8.59 2.53 -8.59
#